data_AF-A0AAE2YMR2-F1
#
_entry.id   AF-A0AAE2YMR2-F1
#
_cell.length_a   1.000
_cell.length_b   1.000
_cell.length_c   1.000
_cell.angle_alpha   90.00
_cell.angle_beta   90.00
_cell.angle_gamma   90.00
#
_symmetry.space_group_name_H-M   'P 1'
#
loop_
_entity.id
_entity.type
_entity.pdbx_description
1 polymer ?
#
loop_
_entity_poly.entity_id
_entity_poly.type
_entity_poly.pdbx_seq_one_letter_code
_entity_poly.pdbx_strand_id
1 'polypeptide(L)'
;MAFDEAEVTIWVQPSAAQVQEWREHWLAVMDLALWGELKSSKIGALGKLRRRILECGEKLRSYSADRSWIPHPRERIKNCLSSGLQLRESLDKVAELLQEMEAGAALVPLRGLWDNLAENLLADLQKREERLVALLNTQYGEEIE
;
A
#
# COMPACT_ATOMS: atom_id res chain seq x y z
N MET A 1 -21.83 20.99 -5.25
CA MET A 1 -20.81 22.01 -4.85
C MET A 1 -19.40 21.69 -5.40
N ALA A 2 -18.46 22.65 -5.41
CA ALA A 2 -17.04 22.39 -5.72
C ALA A 2 -16.33 21.69 -4.54
N PHE A 3 -15.35 20.84 -4.81
CA PHE A 3 -14.55 20.20 -3.75
C PHE A 3 -13.79 21.25 -2.93
N ASP A 4 -13.61 20.99 -1.64
CA ASP A 4 -12.57 21.67 -0.86
C ASP A 4 -11.20 21.18 -1.34
N GLU A 5 -10.53 22.04 -2.09
CA GLU A 5 -9.22 21.79 -2.69
C GLU A 5 -8.12 21.50 -1.66
N ALA A 6 -8.15 22.20 -0.52
CA ALA A 6 -7.18 22.01 0.55
C ALA A 6 -7.39 20.64 1.19
N GLU A 7 -8.66 20.28 1.40
CA GLU A 7 -9.00 18.98 1.96
C GLU A 7 -8.60 17.83 1.03
N VAL A 8 -8.94 17.91 -0.27
CA VAL A 8 -8.54 16.91 -1.25
C VAL A 8 -7.03 16.72 -1.25
N THR A 9 -6.26 17.81 -1.24
CA THR A 9 -4.79 17.77 -1.24
C THR A 9 -4.22 17.02 -0.04
N ILE A 10 -4.77 17.22 1.16
CA ILE A 10 -4.34 16.54 2.38
C ILE A 10 -4.57 15.02 2.29
N TRP A 11 -5.69 14.61 1.71
CA TRP A 11 -6.11 13.21 1.74
C TRP A 11 -5.62 12.37 0.56
N VAL A 12 -5.33 12.99 -0.60
CA VAL A 12 -4.81 12.26 -1.78
C VAL A 12 -3.31 12.00 -1.73
N GLN A 13 -2.62 12.45 -0.67
CA GLN A 13 -1.18 12.27 -0.53
C GLN A 13 -0.76 12.01 0.93
N PRO A 14 -0.02 10.92 1.21
CA PRO A 14 0.62 10.72 2.51
C PRO A 14 1.75 11.72 2.76
N SER A 15 2.07 11.95 4.05
CA SER A 15 3.17 12.87 4.39
C SER A 15 4.53 12.29 3.99
N ALA A 16 5.50 13.16 3.68
CA ALA A 16 6.84 12.72 3.27
C ALA A 16 7.53 11.86 4.35
N ALA A 17 7.33 12.16 5.63
CA ALA A 17 7.88 11.38 6.74
C ALA A 17 7.29 9.96 6.77
N GLN A 18 5.98 9.84 6.61
CA GLN A 18 5.28 8.55 6.57
C GLN A 18 5.70 7.71 5.36
N VAL A 19 5.85 8.34 4.18
CA VAL A 19 6.36 7.65 2.99
C VAL A 19 7.79 7.14 3.20
N GLN A 20 8.64 7.93 3.86
CA GLN A 20 10.01 7.53 4.17
C GLN A 20 10.03 6.34 5.13
N GLU A 21 9.20 6.35 6.18
CA GLU A 21 9.06 5.24 7.12
C GLU A 21 8.63 3.94 6.42
N TRP A 22 7.59 3.98 5.57
CA TRP A 22 7.17 2.79 4.82
C TRP A 22 8.24 2.28 3.86
N ARG A 23 9.01 3.20 3.25
CA ARG A 23 10.12 2.84 2.37
C ARG A 23 11.23 2.13 3.14
N GLU A 24 11.58 2.60 4.33
CA GLU A 24 12.59 1.98 5.18
C GLU A 24 12.16 0.58 5.62
N HIS A 25 10.90 0.43 6.06
CA HIS A 25 10.34 -0.88 6.41
C HIS A 25 10.31 -1.84 5.21
N TRP A 26 9.87 -1.38 4.04
CA TRP A 26 9.88 -2.19 2.82
C TRP A 26 11.30 -2.62 2.41
N LEU A 27 12.29 -1.73 2.54
CA LEU A 27 13.69 -2.08 2.26
C LEU A 27 14.21 -3.17 3.21
N ALA A 28 13.85 -3.10 4.50
CA ALA A 28 14.22 -4.13 5.47
C ALA A 28 13.56 -5.49 5.16
N VAL A 29 12.29 -5.50 4.72
CA VAL A 29 11.62 -6.70 4.20
C VAL A 29 12.36 -7.25 2.98
N MET A 30 12.75 -6.39 2.03
CA MET A 30 13.44 -6.82 0.82
C MET A 30 14.84 -7.39 1.12
N ASP A 31 15.56 -6.79 2.06
CA ASP A 31 16.88 -7.26 2.50
C ASP A 31 16.80 -8.71 3.01
N LEU A 32 15.88 -8.98 3.94
CA LEU A 32 15.64 -10.33 4.44
C LEU A 32 15.15 -11.30 3.36
N ALA A 33 14.29 -10.84 2.44
CA ALA A 33 13.80 -11.70 1.36
C ALA A 33 14.92 -12.12 0.39
N LEU A 34 15.90 -11.26 0.13
CA LEU A 34 17.00 -11.51 -0.80
C LEU A 34 18.16 -12.25 -0.14
N TRP A 35 18.64 -11.74 0.98
CA TRP A 35 19.87 -12.18 1.64
C TRP A 35 19.62 -13.15 2.79
N GLY A 36 18.40 -13.15 3.34
CA GLY A 36 18.00 -14.05 4.40
C GLY A 36 17.85 -15.50 3.94
N GLU A 37 18.10 -16.42 4.86
CA GLU A 37 17.83 -17.84 4.62
C GLU A 37 16.33 -18.10 4.77
N LEU A 38 15.69 -18.52 3.67
CA LEU A 38 14.29 -18.91 3.58
C LEU A 38 14.18 -20.27 2.87
N LYS A 39 13.30 -21.13 3.37
CA LYS A 39 13.09 -22.49 2.86
C LYS A 39 11.60 -22.74 2.60
N SER A 40 11.32 -23.44 1.50
CA SER A 40 10.00 -23.89 1.11
C SER A 40 10.14 -25.20 0.33
N SER A 41 9.27 -26.16 0.60
CA SER A 41 9.13 -27.39 -0.19
C SER A 41 8.58 -27.16 -1.59
N LYS A 42 7.85 -26.04 -1.82
CA LYS A 42 7.31 -25.66 -3.13
C LYS A 42 8.38 -25.06 -4.04
N ILE A 43 8.59 -25.68 -5.20
CA ILE A 43 9.54 -25.22 -6.22
C ILE A 43 9.15 -23.80 -6.68
N GLY A 44 10.14 -22.90 -6.67
CA GLY A 44 9.99 -21.52 -7.16
C GLY A 44 9.23 -20.57 -6.23
N ALA A 45 8.76 -21.01 -5.06
CA ALA A 45 8.01 -20.17 -4.12
C ALA A 45 8.82 -18.96 -3.66
N LEU A 46 10.12 -19.14 -3.38
CA LEU A 46 11.01 -18.05 -2.99
C LEU A 46 11.19 -16.99 -4.09
N GLY A 47 11.31 -17.42 -5.35
CA GLY A 47 11.38 -16.49 -6.49
C GLY A 47 10.08 -15.70 -6.68
N LYS A 48 8.93 -16.36 -6.51
CA LYS A 48 7.61 -15.70 -6.53
C LYS A 48 7.46 -14.68 -5.41
N LEU A 49 7.84 -15.05 -4.18
CA LEU A 49 7.78 -14.17 -3.01
C LEU A 49 8.58 -12.89 -3.24
N ARG A 50 9.85 -13.02 -3.63
CA ARG A 50 10.74 -11.87 -3.93
C ARG A 50 10.15 -10.94 -4.97
N ARG A 51 9.61 -11.51 -6.06
CA ARG A 51 8.95 -10.74 -7.11
C ARG A 51 7.73 -10.00 -6.56
N ARG A 52 6.89 -10.63 -5.75
CA ARG A 52 5.71 -9.97 -5.17
C ARG A 52 6.06 -8.87 -4.17
N ILE A 53 7.12 -9.04 -3.36
CA ILE A 53 7.61 -7.99 -2.46
C ILE A 53 8.09 -6.78 -3.28
N LEU A 54 8.79 -7.01 -4.40
CA LEU A 54 9.20 -5.93 -5.30
C LEU A 54 7.99 -5.21 -5.92
N GLU A 55 7.04 -5.97 -6.48
CA GLU A 55 5.80 -5.42 -7.04
C GLU A 55 5.01 -4.62 -5.99
N CYS A 56 4.99 -5.07 -4.73
CA CYS A 56 4.40 -4.32 -3.61
C CYS A 56 5.07 -2.95 -3.40
N GLY A 57 6.40 -2.88 -3.49
CA GLY A 57 7.14 -1.61 -3.45
C GLY A 57 6.75 -0.65 -4.58
N GLU A 58 6.48 -1.16 -5.78
CA GLU A 58 5.98 -0.35 -6.90
C GLU A 58 4.55 0.16 -6.65
N LYS A 59 3.70 -0.65 -6.00
CA LYS A 59 2.35 -0.21 -5.58
C LYS A 59 2.40 0.82 -4.47
N LEU A 60 3.29 0.66 -3.50
CA LEU A 60 3.55 1.65 -2.46
C LEU A 60 4.00 2.99 -3.06
N ARG A 61 4.91 2.95 -4.04
CA ARG A 61 5.34 4.15 -4.77
C ARG A 61 4.17 4.80 -5.52
N SER A 62 3.33 4.02 -6.17
CA SER A 62 2.14 4.52 -6.87
C SER A 62 1.13 5.15 -5.90
N TYR A 63 0.90 4.51 -4.75
CA TYR A 63 0.01 5.02 -3.71
C TYR A 63 0.48 6.36 -3.14
N SER A 64 1.78 6.48 -2.86
CA SER A 64 2.41 7.69 -2.31
C SER A 64 2.73 8.80 -3.32
N ALA A 65 2.41 8.61 -4.60
CA ALA A 65 2.75 9.56 -5.65
C ALA A 65 2.04 10.93 -5.48
N ASP A 66 2.72 12.00 -5.90
CA ASP A 66 2.11 13.32 -6.02
C ASP A 66 1.03 13.32 -7.11
N ARG A 67 -0.14 13.86 -6.78
CA ARG A 67 -1.33 13.94 -7.64
C ARG A 67 -1.70 15.37 -8.01
N SER A 68 -0.90 16.37 -7.61
CA SER A 68 -1.12 17.80 -7.91
C SER A 68 -1.21 18.09 -9.41
N TRP A 69 -0.58 17.26 -10.25
CA TRP A 69 -0.62 17.35 -11.71
C TRP A 69 -1.99 17.04 -12.33
N ILE A 70 -2.90 16.35 -11.60
CA ILE A 70 -4.25 16.04 -12.09
C ILE A 70 -5.15 17.24 -11.78
N PRO A 71 -5.68 17.97 -12.78
CA PRO A 71 -6.38 19.24 -12.53
C PRO A 71 -7.68 19.03 -11.75
N HIS A 72 -8.42 17.95 -12.03
CA HIS A 72 -9.74 17.71 -11.46
C HIS A 72 -9.66 16.98 -10.11
N PRO A 73 -10.18 17.56 -9.00
CA PRO A 73 -10.09 16.95 -7.68
C PRO A 73 -10.74 15.56 -7.60
N ARG A 74 -11.88 15.37 -8.29
CA ARG A 74 -12.55 14.07 -8.40
C ARG A 74 -11.63 12.98 -8.95
N GLU A 75 -10.85 13.32 -9.98
CA GLU A 75 -9.94 12.38 -10.63
C GLU A 75 -8.70 12.11 -9.76
N ARG A 76 -8.23 13.09 -8.97
CA ARG A 76 -7.22 12.85 -7.93
C ARG A 76 -7.70 11.85 -6.89
N ILE A 77 -8.92 12.03 -6.40
CA ILE A 77 -9.53 11.12 -5.42
C ILE A 77 -9.64 9.70 -5.99
N LYS A 78 -10.23 9.56 -7.18
CA LYS A 78 -10.37 8.25 -7.85
C LYS A 78 -9.01 7.58 -8.08
N ASN A 79 -8.02 8.33 -8.53
CA ASN A 79 -6.68 7.82 -8.75
C ASN A 79 -6.04 7.33 -7.42
N CYS A 80 -6.18 8.10 -6.34
CA CYS A 80 -5.72 7.73 -5.01
C CYS A 80 -6.39 6.42 -4.53
N LEU A 81 -7.73 6.35 -4.59
CA LEU A 81 -8.49 5.14 -4.23
C LEU A 81 -8.07 3.92 -5.07
N SER A 82 -7.91 4.08 -6.38
CA SER A 82 -7.48 3.01 -7.27
C SER A 82 -6.08 2.49 -6.91
N SER A 83 -5.14 3.39 -6.62
CA SER A 83 -3.80 2.99 -6.19
C SER A 83 -3.78 2.32 -4.81
N GLY A 84 -4.66 2.74 -3.89
CA GLY A 84 -4.82 2.13 -2.58
C GLY A 84 -5.35 0.70 -2.67
N LEU A 85 -6.35 0.47 -3.53
CA LEU A 85 -6.87 -0.88 -3.81
C LEU A 85 -5.76 -1.80 -4.36
N GLN A 86 -4.96 -1.32 -5.31
CA GLN A 86 -3.85 -2.11 -5.86
C GLN A 86 -2.78 -2.44 -4.81
N LEU A 87 -2.51 -1.52 -3.88
CA LEU A 87 -1.59 -1.75 -2.78
C LEU A 87 -2.14 -2.82 -1.84
N ARG A 88 -3.40 -2.72 -1.43
CA ARG A 88 -4.07 -3.73 -0.59
C ARG A 88 -3.99 -5.13 -1.20
N GLU A 89 -4.38 -5.27 -2.46
CA GLU A 89 -4.27 -6.56 -3.16
C GLU A 89 -2.83 -7.09 -3.23
N SER A 90 -1.85 -6.20 -3.31
CA SER A 90 -0.44 -6.59 -3.31
C SER A 90 0.04 -7.04 -1.94
N LEU A 91 -0.48 -6.45 -0.86
CA LEU A 91 -0.20 -6.88 0.50
C LEU A 91 -0.73 -8.30 0.72
N ASP A 92 -1.98 -8.56 0.34
CA ASP A 92 -2.61 -9.88 0.49
C ASP A 92 -1.82 -10.97 -0.26
N LYS A 93 -1.42 -10.70 -1.51
CA LYS A 93 -0.63 -11.64 -2.33
C LYS A 93 0.73 -11.97 -1.73
N VAL A 94 1.38 -11.03 -1.05
CA VAL A 94 2.65 -11.31 -0.36
C VAL A 94 2.40 -12.12 0.90
N ALA A 95 1.35 -11.81 1.67
CA ALA A 95 0.97 -12.57 2.86
C ALA A 95 0.67 -14.04 2.53
N GLU A 96 -0.06 -14.30 1.44
CA GLU A 96 -0.31 -15.66 0.92
C GLU A 96 0.99 -16.41 0.62
N LEU A 97 1.97 -15.77 -0.04
CA LEU A 97 3.25 -16.40 -0.37
C LEU A 97 4.16 -16.59 0.86
N LEU A 98 4.07 -15.72 1.86
CA LEU A 98 4.79 -15.88 3.13
C LEU A 98 4.31 -17.11 3.91
N GLN A 99 3.03 -17.49 3.76
CA GLN A 99 2.50 -18.74 4.33
C GLN A 99 3.10 -19.99 3.68
N GLU A 100 3.59 -19.89 2.44
CA GLU A 100 4.27 -20.99 1.76
C GLU A 100 5.71 -21.21 2.25
N MET A 101 6.27 -20.27 3.01
CA MET A 101 7.61 -20.40 3.58
C MET A 101 7.54 -21.22 4.87
N GLU A 102 8.38 -22.25 4.97
CA GLU A 102 8.31 -23.27 6.02
C GLU A 102 9.40 -23.11 7.08
N ALA A 103 10.59 -22.64 6.69
CA ALA A 103 11.73 -22.53 7.58
C ALA A 103 12.77 -21.50 7.10
N GLY A 104 13.88 -21.41 7.84
CA GLY A 104 15.02 -20.54 7.55
C GLY A 104 15.17 -19.45 8.61
N ALA A 105 16.42 -19.08 8.92
CA ALA A 105 16.71 -18.15 10.00
C ALA A 105 16.05 -16.77 9.81
N ALA A 106 15.75 -16.38 8.57
CA ALA A 106 15.12 -15.10 8.25
C ALA A 106 13.59 -15.13 8.29
N LEU A 107 12.94 -16.30 8.39
CA LEU A 107 11.49 -16.42 8.23
C LEU A 107 10.71 -15.65 9.31
N VAL A 108 11.07 -15.84 10.59
CA VAL A 108 10.38 -15.17 11.70
C VAL A 108 10.58 -13.65 11.66
N PRO A 109 11.81 -13.12 11.51
CA PRO A 109 12.01 -11.68 11.33
C PRO A 109 11.30 -11.11 10.11
N LEU A 110 11.30 -11.81 8.97
CA LEU A 110 10.62 -11.36 7.76
C LEU A 110 9.11 -11.23 7.97
N ARG A 111 8.48 -12.22 8.63
CA ARG A 111 7.05 -12.14 8.97
C ARG A 111 6.75 -10.98 9.90
N GLY A 112 7.57 -10.79 10.94
CA GLY A 112 7.39 -9.66 11.86
C GLY A 112 7.49 -8.30 11.17
N LEU A 113 8.48 -8.11 10.29
CA LEU A 113 8.60 -6.88 9.50
C LEU A 113 7.46 -6.71 8.50
N TRP A 114 7.02 -7.80 7.87
CA TRP A 114 5.91 -7.77 6.93
C TRP A 114 4.60 -7.41 7.60
N ASP A 115 4.27 -8.07 8.72
CA ASP A 115 3.03 -7.83 9.46
C ASP A 115 2.96 -6.38 9.94
N ASN A 116 4.07 -5.84 10.47
CA ASN A 116 4.15 -4.43 10.86
C ASN A 116 3.94 -3.48 9.68
N LEU A 117 4.59 -3.73 8.54
CA LEU A 117 4.43 -2.92 7.33
C LEU A 117 2.97 -2.97 6.82
N ALA A 118 2.39 -4.17 6.76
CA ALA A 118 1.04 -4.39 6.29
C ALA A 118 0.00 -3.72 7.21
N GLU A 119 0.13 -3.88 8.54
CA GLU A 119 -0.76 -3.25 9.51
C GLU A 119 -0.74 -1.72 9.38
N ASN A 120 0.46 -1.12 9.33
CA ASN A 120 0.62 0.32 9.17
C ASN A 120 0.03 0.85 7.86
N LEU A 121 0.24 0.13 6.75
CA LEU A 121 -0.32 0.53 5.45
C LEU A 121 -1.83 0.36 5.40
N LEU A 122 -2.37 -0.74 5.92
CA LEU A 122 -3.82 -0.99 5.94
C LEU A 122 -4.56 0.02 6.82
N ALA A 123 -3.98 0.41 7.96
CA ALA A 123 -4.55 1.44 8.82
C ALA A 123 -4.63 2.80 8.11
N ASP A 124 -3.57 3.20 7.39
CA ASP A 124 -3.59 4.44 6.59
C ASP A 124 -4.58 4.34 5.42
N LEU A 125 -4.56 3.23 4.66
CA LEU A 125 -5.48 2.97 3.56
C LEU A 125 -6.93 3.12 4.00
N GLN A 126 -7.33 2.46 5.10
CA GLN A 126 -8.68 2.55 5.63
C GLN A 126 -9.06 4.00 5.94
N LYS A 127 -8.22 4.71 6.71
CA LYS A 127 -8.47 6.09 7.10
C LYS A 127 -8.64 7.02 5.89
N ARG A 128 -7.82 6.86 4.86
CA ARG A 128 -7.91 7.68 3.64
C ARG A 128 -9.10 7.31 2.79
N GLU A 129 -9.36 6.02 2.60
CA GLU A 129 -10.52 5.53 1.85
C GLU A 129 -11.83 6.08 2.43
N GLU A 130 -12.02 5.98 3.75
CA GLU A 130 -13.20 6.52 4.44
C GLU A 130 -13.39 8.02 4.13
N ARG A 131 -12.31 8.82 4.22
CA ARG A 131 -12.42 10.25 3.97
C ARG A 131 -12.65 10.61 2.50
N LEU A 132 -11.92 9.95 1.61
CA LEU A 132 -12.01 10.17 0.17
C LEU A 132 -13.38 9.74 -0.39
N VAL A 133 -13.95 8.65 0.13
CA VAL A 133 -15.32 8.22 -0.21
C VAL A 133 -16.34 9.24 0.33
N ALA A 134 -16.17 9.75 1.55
CA ALA A 134 -17.03 10.81 2.08
C ALA A 134 -17.01 12.06 1.18
N LEU A 135 -15.82 12.49 0.74
CA LEU A 135 -15.64 13.61 -0.19
C LEU A 135 -16.31 13.37 -1.56
N LEU A 136 -16.28 12.13 -2.08
CA LEU A 136 -17.03 11.81 -3.30
C LEU A 136 -18.54 11.88 -3.06
N ASN A 137 -19.02 11.37 -1.92
CA ASN A 137 -20.44 11.31 -1.60
C ASN A 137 -21.06 12.69 -1.38
N THR A 138 -20.30 13.69 -0.93
CA THR A 138 -20.80 15.08 -0.86
C THR A 138 -21.18 15.64 -2.23
N GLN A 139 -20.72 15.05 -3.34
CA GLN A 139 -21.19 15.43 -4.68
C GLN A 139 -22.54 14.82 -5.07
N TYR A 140 -22.90 13.67 -4.51
CA TYR A 140 -24.12 12.92 -4.86
C TYR A 140 -25.31 13.24 -3.95
N GLY A 141 -25.05 13.69 -2.71
CA GLY A 141 -26.11 14.04 -1.75
C GLY A 141 -26.95 15.28 -2.11
N GLU A 142 -26.58 16.03 -3.16
CA GLU A 142 -27.29 17.23 -3.62
C GLU A 142 -28.09 17.02 -4.93
N GLU A 143 -28.01 15.85 -5.58
CA GLU A 143 -28.78 15.57 -6.81
C GLU A 143 -30.24 15.13 -6.53
N ILE A 144 -30.65 15.10 -5.26
CA ILE A 144 -32.02 14.80 -4.82
C ILE A 144 -32.56 15.97 -3.98
N GLU A 145 -32.71 17.15 -4.60
CA GLU A 145 -33.66 18.19 -4.17
C GLU A 145 -34.42 18.74 -5.38
#